data_AF-A0A357F2S9-F1
#
_entry.id   AF-A0A357F2S9-F1
#
_cell.length_a   1.000
_cell.length_b   1.000
_cell.length_c   1.000
_cell.angle_alpha   90.00
_cell.angle_beta   90.00
_cell.angle_gamma   90.00
#
_symmetry.space_group_name_H-M   'P 1'
#
loop_
_entity.id
_entity.type
_entity.pdbx_description
1 polymer ?
#
loop_
_entity_poly.entity_id
_entity_poly.type
_entity_poly.pdbx_seq_one_letter_code
_entity_poly.pdbx_strand_id
1 'polypeptide(L)'
;MKRRLRVPKIRKSKYVKAVKFESDYQINWQKYVPELKKYRIKSVDFLGIPGDAPKDFIYDREYRPGHRSRQHPTDKFIAKVGSKYCPLESVTEHIITRIGQCFGLCIADSKLRTIEGQVRFLSRYFLKVGEQLTHGAEIYEYSLGKENYAELSEQKLEANYFTFQMTYEAIKVLFQGDETRIIRGYVEMLTFDAIIGHNDRHPYNWGVIVPLKKTRKPHFAPVFDTARALFWNIPEKRVVQMLTDNRQFETYIDECNPPIGWDGKKGVAFFELIGLIWDEFPFLRENINKFLNADTLNKIEKILDDEFGDLLSHDRRKLIMKCLHQRHIRVKDAVYNGM
;
A
#
# COMPACT_ATOMS: atom_id res chain seq x y z
N MET A 1 1.75 42.03 33.12
CA MET A 1 0.81 41.94 31.98
C MET A 1 0.94 40.56 31.33
N LYS A 2 -0.04 39.66 31.52
CA LYS A 2 0.04 38.26 31.04
C LYS A 2 -0.01 38.24 29.50
N ARG A 3 1.09 37.86 28.84
CA ARG A 3 1.14 37.62 27.39
C ARG A 3 0.16 36.49 27.05
N ARG A 4 -0.97 36.83 26.43
CA ARG A 4 -1.90 35.86 25.85
C ARG A 4 -1.13 35.04 24.79
N LEU A 5 -1.01 33.73 25.03
CA LEU A 5 -0.60 32.76 24.02
C LEU A 5 -1.53 32.90 22.81
N ARG A 6 -1.03 33.45 21.70
CA ARG A 6 -1.72 33.43 20.42
C ARG A 6 -1.77 31.96 19.96
N VAL A 7 -2.91 31.32 20.17
CA VAL A 7 -3.22 30.05 19.49
C VAL A 7 -3.20 30.34 17.98
N PRO A 8 -2.39 29.63 17.18
CA PRO A 8 -2.37 29.84 15.73
C PRO A 8 -3.77 29.56 15.18
N LYS A 9 -4.32 30.49 14.38
CA LYS A 9 -5.56 30.26 13.64
C LYS A 9 -5.39 29.00 12.78
N ILE A 10 -6.14 27.95 13.09
CA ILE A 10 -6.29 26.77 12.25
C ILE A 10 -6.91 27.27 10.93
N ARG A 11 -6.13 27.29 9.84
CA ARG A 11 -6.71 27.44 8.51
C ARG A 11 -7.52 26.16 8.26
N LYS A 12 -8.86 26.28 8.30
CA LYS A 12 -9.75 25.27 7.69
C LYS A 12 -9.26 25.06 6.26
N SER A 13 -9.09 23.81 5.83
CA SER A 13 -8.76 23.54 4.43
C SER A 13 -9.94 24.09 3.62
N LYS A 14 -9.68 25.02 2.70
CA LYS A 14 -10.76 25.76 2.02
C LYS A 14 -11.40 24.98 0.87
N TYR A 15 -11.05 23.71 0.69
CA TYR A 15 -11.48 22.92 -0.45
C TYR A 15 -11.78 21.49 0.00
N VAL A 16 -13.08 21.17 0.11
CA VAL A 16 -13.54 19.78 0.06
C VAL A 16 -12.99 19.21 -1.24
N LYS A 17 -12.12 18.20 -1.14
CA LYS A 17 -11.43 17.64 -2.31
C LYS A 17 -12.47 16.97 -3.20
N ALA A 18 -12.36 17.22 -4.50
CA ALA A 18 -13.29 16.69 -5.49
C ALA A 18 -13.27 15.14 -5.49
N VAL A 19 -14.46 14.55 -5.45
CA VAL A 19 -14.70 13.12 -5.53
C VAL A 19 -15.28 12.82 -6.91
N LYS A 20 -14.70 11.84 -7.62
CA LYS A 20 -15.14 11.48 -8.97
C LYS A 20 -16.35 10.55 -8.95
N PHE A 21 -16.32 9.51 -8.13
CA PHE A 21 -17.43 8.59 -7.92
C PHE A 21 -17.63 8.33 -6.43
N GLU A 22 -18.89 8.17 -6.04
CA GLU A 22 -19.29 7.70 -4.72
C GLU A 22 -19.60 6.21 -4.77
N SER A 23 -19.28 5.51 -3.69
CA SER A 23 -19.67 4.11 -3.50
C SER A 23 -21.19 4.00 -3.53
N ASP A 24 -21.72 2.94 -4.14
CA ASP A 24 -23.15 2.61 -4.08
C ASP A 24 -23.54 1.97 -2.74
N TYR A 25 -22.57 1.63 -1.89
CA TYR A 25 -22.78 1.24 -0.51
C TYR A 25 -22.82 2.47 0.41
N GLN A 26 -24.03 2.99 0.60
CA GLN A 26 -24.25 4.20 1.38
C GLN A 26 -24.64 3.86 2.83
N ILE A 27 -23.75 4.17 3.75
CA ILE A 27 -23.98 4.12 5.20
C ILE A 27 -23.65 5.47 5.82
N ASN A 28 -24.06 5.69 7.07
CA ASN A 28 -23.62 6.89 7.81
C ASN A 28 -22.16 6.72 8.26
N TRP A 29 -21.23 6.89 7.33
CA TRP A 29 -19.79 6.72 7.54
C TRP A 29 -19.25 7.54 8.72
N GLN A 30 -19.84 8.71 8.99
CA GLN A 30 -19.43 9.59 10.09
C GLN A 30 -19.74 8.99 11.48
N LYS A 31 -20.73 8.09 11.57
CA LYS A 31 -21.04 7.37 12.81
C LYS A 31 -19.97 6.32 13.15
N TYR A 32 -19.39 5.70 12.12
CA TYR A 32 -18.48 4.56 12.27
C TYR A 32 -17.01 4.97 12.16
N VAL A 33 -16.70 6.03 11.40
CA VAL A 33 -15.36 6.58 11.24
C VAL A 33 -15.20 7.83 12.12
N PRO A 34 -14.38 7.78 13.18
CA PRO A 34 -14.28 8.86 14.14
C PRO A 34 -13.73 10.14 13.51
N GLU A 35 -14.27 11.29 13.90
CA GLU A 35 -13.75 12.61 13.52
C GLU A 35 -12.37 12.84 14.13
N LEU A 36 -11.43 13.38 13.34
CA LEU A 36 -10.14 13.82 13.85
C LEU A 36 -10.30 15.17 14.55
N LYS A 37 -10.29 15.19 15.90
CA LYS A 37 -10.69 16.38 16.68
C LYS A 37 -9.61 17.45 16.79
N LYS A 38 -8.33 17.04 16.82
CA LYS A 38 -7.19 17.95 17.06
C LYS A 38 -6.06 17.66 16.10
N TYR A 39 -5.95 18.48 15.07
CA TYR A 39 -4.91 18.33 14.06
C TYR A 39 -4.41 19.65 13.50
N ARG A 40 -3.26 19.61 12.83
CA ARG A 40 -2.73 20.72 12.02
C ARG A 40 -2.42 20.20 10.62
N ILE A 41 -2.90 20.90 9.59
CA ILE A 41 -2.59 20.63 8.19
C ILE A 41 -1.38 21.47 7.75
N LYS A 42 -0.52 20.88 6.93
CA LYS A 42 0.47 21.57 6.08
C LYS A 42 0.23 21.13 4.64
N SER A 43 0.23 22.07 3.67
CA SER A 43 0.15 21.72 2.25
C SER A 43 1.35 20.87 1.85
N VAL A 44 1.10 19.91 0.96
CA VAL A 44 2.04 18.84 0.57
C VAL A 44 2.99 19.29 -0.54
N ASP A 45 2.71 20.41 -1.22
CA ASP A 45 3.57 20.95 -2.30
C ASP A 45 5.02 21.20 -1.83
N PHE A 46 5.22 21.45 -0.53
CA PHE A 46 6.56 21.66 0.05
C PHE A 46 7.30 20.35 0.38
N LEU A 47 6.63 19.20 0.33
CA LEU A 47 7.16 17.90 0.79
C LEU A 47 7.45 16.92 -0.35
N GLY A 48 7.17 17.28 -1.60
CA GLY A 48 7.50 16.46 -2.78
C GLY A 48 6.88 15.07 -2.77
N ILE A 49 5.68 14.89 -2.18
CA ILE A 49 5.03 13.58 -2.07
C ILE A 49 4.33 13.27 -3.41
N PRO A 50 4.77 12.29 -4.20
CA PRO A 50 4.21 11.98 -5.52
C PRO A 50 2.84 11.30 -5.44
N GLY A 51 2.07 11.33 -6.53
CA GLY A 51 0.86 10.52 -6.78
C GLY A 51 -0.47 11.28 -6.90
N ASP A 52 -1.45 10.68 -7.57
CA ASP A 52 -2.64 11.36 -8.14
C ASP A 52 -3.72 11.77 -7.13
N ALA A 53 -3.84 11.06 -6.00
CA ALA A 53 -4.88 11.36 -5.02
C ALA A 53 -4.55 12.68 -4.31
N PRO A 54 -5.52 13.58 -4.06
CA PRO A 54 -5.23 14.82 -3.36
C PRO A 54 -4.90 14.56 -1.87
N LYS A 55 -3.73 14.99 -1.41
CA LYS A 55 -3.14 14.62 -0.09
C LYS A 55 -2.98 15.83 0.83
N ASP A 56 -3.01 15.64 2.15
CA ASP A 56 -2.68 16.66 3.15
C ASP A 56 -1.64 16.10 4.12
N PHE A 57 -0.67 16.90 4.57
CA PHE A 57 0.23 16.47 5.62
C PHE A 57 -0.32 16.88 6.98
N ILE A 58 -0.67 15.89 7.79
CA ILE A 58 -1.38 16.08 9.05
C ILE A 58 -0.47 15.78 10.23
N TYR A 59 -0.45 16.69 11.19
CA TYR A 59 0.08 16.44 12.54
C TYR A 59 -1.10 16.09 13.45
N ASP A 60 -1.18 14.82 13.84
CA ASP A 60 -2.16 14.33 14.80
C ASP A 60 -1.72 14.70 16.22
N ARG A 61 -2.66 15.26 16.99
CA ARG A 61 -2.45 15.67 18.39
C ARG A 61 -3.50 15.06 19.31
N GLU A 62 -4.23 14.03 18.86
CA GLU A 62 -5.17 13.31 19.71
C GLU A 62 -4.43 12.67 20.89
N TYR A 63 -4.94 12.91 22.10
CA TYR A 63 -4.41 12.36 23.33
C TYR A 63 -4.59 10.83 23.34
N ARG A 64 -3.51 10.10 23.64
CA ARG A 64 -3.56 8.65 23.88
C ARG A 64 -3.49 8.37 25.39
N PRO A 65 -4.48 7.66 25.98
CA PRO A 65 -4.40 7.23 27.38
C PRO A 65 -3.11 6.45 27.64
N GLY A 66 -2.40 6.76 28.73
CA GLY A 66 -1.15 6.09 29.12
C GLY A 66 0.14 6.85 28.78
N HIS A 67 0.11 7.85 27.89
CA HIS A 67 1.28 8.69 27.59
C HIS A 67 1.23 10.03 28.34
N ARG A 68 1.69 10.03 29.60
CA ARG A 68 1.90 11.25 30.40
C ARG A 68 3.25 11.90 30.06
N SER A 69 3.36 12.62 28.96
CA SER A 69 4.49 13.56 28.79
C SER A 69 3.99 14.92 28.30
N ARG A 70 4.62 15.99 28.79
CA ARG A 70 4.29 17.40 28.50
C ARG A 70 4.51 17.82 27.04
N GLN A 71 5.01 16.91 26.19
CA GLN A 71 5.18 17.09 24.76
C GLN A 71 4.81 15.77 24.08
N HIS A 72 3.52 15.58 23.73
CA HIS A 72 3.14 14.47 22.88
C HIS A 72 3.93 14.55 21.57
N PRO A 73 4.66 13.49 21.17
CA PRO A 73 5.15 13.39 19.81
C PRO A 73 3.92 13.51 18.90
N THR A 74 3.89 14.54 18.06
CA THR A 74 2.82 14.68 17.08
C THR A 74 3.10 13.67 15.98
N ASP A 75 2.35 12.57 15.97
CA ASP A 75 2.40 11.62 14.86
C ASP A 75 2.06 12.35 13.57
N LYS A 76 2.80 12.02 12.52
CA LYS A 76 2.67 12.65 11.22
C LYS A 76 1.97 11.68 10.29
N PHE A 77 1.03 12.18 9.50
CA PHE A 77 0.25 11.39 8.57
C PHE A 77 0.17 12.07 7.21
N ILE A 78 0.13 11.26 6.16
CA ILE A 78 -0.32 11.65 4.83
C ILE A 78 -1.80 11.29 4.76
N ALA A 79 -2.66 12.30 4.70
CA ALA A 79 -4.10 12.14 4.62
C ALA A 79 -4.56 12.14 3.17
N LYS A 80 -5.11 11.01 2.72
CA LYS A 80 -5.67 10.83 1.38
C LYS A 80 -7.20 10.88 1.41
N VAL A 81 -7.79 11.36 0.32
CA VAL A 81 -9.21 11.17 0.00
C VAL A 81 -9.27 10.13 -1.11
N GLY A 82 -10.21 9.19 -1.02
CA GLY A 82 -10.58 8.36 -2.17
C GLY A 82 -11.12 9.24 -3.29
N SER A 83 -10.27 9.62 -4.24
CA SER A 83 -10.65 10.54 -5.31
C SER A 83 -11.44 9.85 -6.42
N LYS A 84 -11.29 8.53 -6.54
CA LYS A 84 -11.97 7.74 -7.57
C LYS A 84 -13.21 7.07 -7.02
N TYR A 85 -13.16 6.39 -5.87
CA TYR A 85 -14.33 5.71 -5.27
C TYR A 85 -14.45 6.03 -3.77
N CYS A 86 -15.10 7.14 -3.43
CA CYS A 86 -15.24 7.56 -2.04
C CYS A 86 -16.44 6.90 -1.36
N PRO A 87 -16.36 6.49 -0.07
CA PRO A 87 -15.16 6.40 0.77
C PRO A 87 -14.48 5.02 0.68
N LEU A 88 -15.04 4.11 -0.12
CA LEU A 88 -14.62 2.72 -0.22
C LEU A 88 -13.13 2.56 -0.54
N GLU A 89 -12.55 3.39 -1.42
CA GLU A 89 -11.12 3.39 -1.74
C GLU A 89 -10.26 3.58 -0.48
N SER A 90 -10.65 4.51 0.41
CA SER A 90 -9.95 4.74 1.68
C SER A 90 -10.13 3.59 2.66
N VAL A 91 -11.33 3.01 2.72
CA VAL A 91 -11.65 1.87 3.59
C VAL A 91 -10.88 0.63 3.15
N THR A 92 -10.87 0.32 1.86
CA THR A 92 -10.12 -0.78 1.26
C THR A 92 -8.61 -0.61 1.47
N GLU A 93 -8.04 0.59 1.32
CA GLU A 93 -6.62 0.82 1.60
C GLU A 93 -6.28 0.57 3.09
N HIS A 94 -7.20 0.89 4.02
CA HIS A 94 -7.04 0.55 5.43
C HIS A 94 -7.17 -0.95 5.70
N ILE A 95 -8.13 -1.64 5.08
CA ILE A 95 -8.26 -3.10 5.14
C ILE A 95 -6.95 -3.76 4.71
N ILE A 96 -6.38 -3.34 3.59
CA ILE A 96 -5.11 -3.88 3.09
C ILE A 96 -3.97 -3.64 4.09
N THR A 97 -3.96 -2.49 4.79
CA THR A 97 -3.00 -2.26 5.89
C THR A 97 -3.15 -3.31 6.98
N ARG A 98 -4.38 -3.59 7.43
CA ARG A 98 -4.66 -4.58 8.49
C ARG A 98 -4.31 -6.00 8.04
N ILE A 99 -4.62 -6.37 6.79
CA ILE A 99 -4.25 -7.65 6.18
C ILE A 99 -2.72 -7.80 6.14
N GLY A 100 -1.99 -6.80 5.68
CA GLY A 100 -0.52 -6.82 5.67
C GLY A 100 0.07 -7.03 7.06
N GLN A 101 -0.51 -6.37 8.08
CA GLN A 101 -0.10 -6.54 9.47
C GLN A 101 -0.36 -7.97 10.00
N CYS A 102 -1.45 -8.63 9.57
CA CYS A 102 -1.69 -10.05 9.90
C CYS A 102 -0.60 -10.98 9.35
N PHE A 103 -0.10 -10.72 8.15
CA PHE A 103 1.04 -11.44 7.56
C PHE A 103 2.40 -11.03 8.15
N GLY A 104 2.43 -10.04 9.05
CA GLY A 104 3.69 -9.48 9.58
C GLY A 104 4.47 -8.66 8.56
N LEU A 105 3.85 -8.20 7.47
CA LEU A 105 4.46 -7.32 6.48
C LEU A 105 4.88 -5.99 7.13
N CYS A 106 6.06 -5.49 6.75
CA CYS A 106 6.42 -4.11 7.06
C CYS A 106 5.60 -3.17 6.17
N ILE A 107 4.42 -2.77 6.62
CA ILE A 107 3.49 -1.88 5.92
C ILE A 107 3.33 -0.56 6.68
N ALA A 108 3.20 0.56 5.96
CA ALA A 108 2.95 1.85 6.57
C ALA A 108 1.62 1.83 7.31
N ASP A 109 1.70 1.92 8.64
CA ASP A 109 0.54 1.90 9.52
C ASP A 109 -0.48 2.97 9.13
N SER A 110 -1.77 2.72 9.36
CA SER A 110 -2.81 3.61 8.90
C SER A 110 -4.02 3.62 9.81
N LYS A 111 -4.88 4.62 9.63
CA LYS A 111 -6.20 4.68 10.27
C LYS A 111 -7.18 5.47 9.44
N LEU A 112 -8.47 5.22 9.65
CA LEU A 112 -9.54 6.04 9.10
C LEU A 112 -9.91 7.18 10.05
N ARG A 113 -10.15 8.36 9.48
CA ARG A 113 -10.70 9.51 10.19
C ARG A 113 -11.64 10.30 9.31
N THR A 114 -12.64 10.90 9.92
CA THR A 114 -13.46 11.92 9.27
C THR A 114 -12.79 13.28 9.44
N ILE A 115 -12.58 14.01 8.34
CA ILE A 115 -12.05 15.38 8.34
C ILE A 115 -12.90 16.21 7.40
N GLU A 116 -13.48 17.30 7.91
CA GLU A 116 -14.35 18.19 7.13
C GLU A 116 -15.51 17.41 6.44
N GLY A 117 -16.06 16.41 7.15
CA GLY A 117 -17.19 15.59 6.69
C GLY A 117 -16.82 14.44 5.75
N GLN A 118 -15.56 14.31 5.33
CA GLN A 118 -15.09 13.24 4.44
C GLN A 118 -14.30 12.18 5.20
N VAL A 119 -14.52 10.90 4.86
CA VAL A 119 -13.64 9.81 5.29
C VAL A 119 -12.27 9.97 4.61
N ARG A 120 -11.22 9.91 5.41
CA ARG A 120 -9.82 10.04 5.00
C ARG A 120 -9.05 8.81 5.42
N PHE A 121 -8.23 8.30 4.52
CA PHE A 121 -7.16 7.35 4.86
C PHE A 121 -5.95 8.14 5.36
N LEU A 122 -5.56 7.92 6.63
CA LEU A 122 -4.37 8.52 7.23
C LEU A 122 -3.24 7.51 7.23
N SER A 123 -2.31 7.61 6.27
CA SER A 123 -1.07 6.81 6.25
C SER A 123 -0.04 7.44 7.18
N ARG A 124 0.50 6.67 8.12
CA ARG A 124 1.53 7.14 9.06
C ARG A 124 2.81 7.44 8.28
N TYR A 125 3.28 8.67 8.39
CA TYR A 125 4.54 9.09 7.80
C TYR A 125 5.71 8.41 8.51
N PHE A 126 6.45 7.58 7.78
CA PHE A 126 7.45 6.67 8.34
C PHE A 126 8.88 7.22 8.33
N LEU A 127 9.19 8.24 7.53
CA LEU A 127 10.54 8.81 7.46
C LEU A 127 10.89 9.57 8.75
N LYS A 128 12.06 9.24 9.31
CA LYS A 128 12.62 9.94 10.47
C LYS A 128 13.49 11.10 10.03
N VAL A 129 13.87 11.95 10.99
CA VAL A 129 14.82 13.04 10.73
C VAL A 129 16.15 12.44 10.30
N GLY A 130 16.70 12.93 9.18
CA GLY A 130 17.96 12.44 8.63
C GLY A 130 17.82 11.17 7.79
N GLU A 131 16.60 10.82 7.36
CA GLU A 131 16.33 9.76 6.39
C GLU A 131 15.70 10.37 5.13
N GLN A 132 15.99 9.79 3.97
CA GLN A 132 15.31 10.07 2.71
C GLN A 132 14.74 8.78 2.14
N LEU A 133 13.72 8.89 1.29
CA LEU A 133 13.19 7.78 0.52
C LEU A 133 13.76 7.88 -0.89
N THR A 134 14.47 6.84 -1.33
CA THR A 134 14.86 6.67 -2.73
C THR A 134 13.83 5.75 -3.37
N HIS A 135 13.00 6.29 -4.26
CA HIS A 135 11.93 5.54 -4.93
C HIS A 135 12.50 4.51 -5.91
N GLY A 136 11.70 3.48 -6.23
CA GLY A 136 12.02 2.54 -7.30
C GLY A 136 12.31 3.21 -8.65
N ALA A 137 11.59 4.30 -8.94
CA ALA A 137 11.84 5.12 -10.13
C ALA A 137 13.29 5.67 -10.14
N GLU A 138 13.76 6.22 -9.02
CA GLU A 138 15.14 6.74 -8.90
C GLU A 138 16.19 5.61 -9.00
N ILE A 139 15.87 4.42 -8.50
CA ILE A 139 16.73 3.22 -8.63
C ILE A 139 16.88 2.83 -10.10
N TYR A 140 15.77 2.85 -10.86
CA TYR A 140 15.77 2.56 -12.28
C TYR A 140 16.41 3.66 -13.13
N GLU A 141 16.18 4.93 -12.80
CA GLU A 141 16.85 6.08 -13.42
C GLU A 141 18.38 5.98 -13.29
N TYR A 142 18.88 5.56 -12.12
CA TYR A 142 20.31 5.36 -11.92
C TYR A 142 20.87 4.23 -12.79
N SER A 143 20.11 3.14 -12.94
CA SER A 143 20.55 1.97 -13.72
C SER A 143 20.48 2.19 -15.23
N LEU A 144 19.48 2.91 -15.73
CA LEU A 144 19.19 3.04 -17.15
C LEU A 144 19.63 4.40 -17.75
N GLY A 145 19.82 5.40 -16.89
CA GLY A 145 19.93 6.80 -17.28
C GLY A 145 18.57 7.50 -17.28
N LYS A 146 18.56 8.75 -16.81
CA LYS A 146 17.34 9.53 -16.57
C LYS A 146 16.50 9.75 -17.83
N GLU A 147 17.13 10.04 -18.97
CA GLU A 147 16.43 10.30 -20.24
C GLU A 147 15.72 9.05 -20.75
N ASN A 148 16.42 7.91 -20.76
CA ASN A 148 15.87 6.62 -21.16
C ASN A 148 14.72 6.17 -20.25
N TYR A 149 14.85 6.38 -18.94
CA TYR A 149 13.77 6.06 -18.00
C TYR A 149 12.55 6.97 -18.21
N ALA A 150 12.76 8.27 -18.45
CA ALA A 150 11.67 9.20 -18.74
C ALA A 150 10.89 8.77 -19.99
N GLU A 151 11.59 8.41 -21.07
CA GLU A 151 10.95 7.91 -22.30
C GLU A 151 10.14 6.63 -22.05
N LEU A 152 10.71 5.65 -21.34
CA LEU A 152 9.98 4.42 -20.98
C LEU A 152 8.72 4.71 -20.15
N SER A 153 8.81 5.65 -19.21
CA SER A 153 7.71 6.00 -18.31
C SER A 153 6.59 6.75 -19.02
N GLU A 154 6.93 7.65 -19.94
CA GLU A 154 5.95 8.31 -20.82
C GLU A 154 5.18 7.30 -21.68
N GLN A 155 5.86 6.25 -22.14
CA GLN A 155 5.26 5.17 -22.93
C GLN A 155 4.57 4.09 -22.09
N LYS A 156 4.65 4.15 -20.75
CA LYS A 156 4.10 3.17 -19.80
C LYS A 156 4.60 1.74 -20.05
N LEU A 157 5.88 1.62 -20.39
CA LEU A 157 6.51 0.34 -20.72
C LEU A 157 7.33 -0.25 -19.57
N GLU A 158 7.32 0.36 -18.38
CA GLU A 158 8.17 -0.07 -17.25
C GLU A 158 7.96 -1.53 -16.89
N ALA A 159 6.70 -1.99 -16.79
CA ALA A 159 6.39 -3.38 -16.43
C ALA A 159 6.83 -4.41 -17.48
N ASN A 160 6.99 -3.99 -18.73
CA ASN A 160 7.49 -4.83 -19.83
C ASN A 160 9.01 -4.76 -19.98
N TYR A 161 9.64 -3.72 -19.42
CA TYR A 161 11.06 -3.45 -19.56
C TYR A 161 11.85 -4.00 -18.38
N PHE A 162 11.44 -3.68 -17.16
CA PHE A 162 12.16 -4.08 -15.95
C PHE A 162 11.82 -5.52 -15.57
N THR A 163 12.85 -6.30 -15.28
CA THR A 163 12.73 -7.66 -14.76
C THR A 163 13.12 -7.73 -13.30
N PHE A 164 12.82 -8.87 -12.66
CA PHE A 164 13.27 -9.12 -11.30
C PHE A 164 14.81 -9.09 -11.20
N GLN A 165 15.51 -9.71 -12.15
CA GLN A 165 16.96 -9.74 -12.23
C GLN A 165 17.55 -8.34 -12.39
N MET A 166 17.03 -7.54 -13.32
CA MET A 166 17.45 -6.14 -13.50
C MET A 166 17.23 -5.31 -12.23
N THR A 167 16.09 -5.51 -11.56
CA THR A 167 15.77 -4.82 -10.31
C THR A 167 16.74 -5.22 -9.20
N TYR A 168 17.05 -6.52 -9.09
CA TYR A 168 18.00 -7.01 -8.09
C TYR A 168 19.41 -6.49 -8.33
N GLU A 169 19.88 -6.47 -9.59
CA GLU A 169 21.19 -5.92 -9.93
C GLU A 169 21.26 -4.42 -9.68
N ALA A 170 20.21 -3.65 -10.03
CA ALA A 170 20.14 -2.22 -9.73
C ALA A 170 20.23 -1.95 -8.21
N ILE A 171 19.50 -2.73 -7.40
CA ILE A 171 19.58 -2.66 -5.93
C ILE A 171 21.00 -2.99 -5.44
N LYS A 172 21.62 -4.03 -6.01
CA LYS A 172 22.97 -4.48 -5.64
C LYS A 172 24.04 -3.42 -5.93
N VAL A 173 23.99 -2.79 -7.10
CA VAL A 173 24.93 -1.73 -7.47
C VAL A 173 24.75 -0.49 -6.59
N LEU A 174 23.50 -0.06 -6.34
CA LEU A 174 23.22 1.14 -5.56
C LEU A 174 23.45 0.99 -4.06
N PHE A 175 23.20 -0.19 -3.51
CA PHE A 175 23.19 -0.45 -2.07
C PHE A 175 24.14 -1.58 -1.69
N GLN A 176 25.34 -1.58 -2.28
CA GLN A 176 26.37 -2.60 -2.06
C GLN A 176 26.61 -2.89 -0.57
N GLY A 177 26.44 -4.14 -0.17
CA GLY A 177 26.56 -4.64 1.20
C GLY A 177 25.25 -4.65 2.00
N ASP A 178 24.16 -4.11 1.45
CA ASP A 178 22.82 -4.06 2.05
C ASP A 178 21.73 -4.62 1.13
N GLU A 179 22.09 -5.05 -0.09
CA GLU A 179 21.19 -5.50 -1.15
C GLU A 179 20.28 -6.65 -0.71
N THR A 180 20.82 -7.63 0.03
CA THR A 180 20.04 -8.78 0.49
C THR A 180 18.87 -8.35 1.38
N ARG A 181 19.06 -7.36 2.25
CA ARG A 181 17.97 -6.89 3.12
C ARG A 181 16.92 -6.13 2.32
N ILE A 182 17.34 -5.39 1.31
CA ILE A 182 16.45 -4.59 0.48
C ILE A 182 15.60 -5.49 -0.42
N ILE A 183 16.23 -6.42 -1.14
CA ILE A 183 15.53 -7.34 -2.04
C ILE A 183 14.57 -8.25 -1.28
N ARG A 184 14.89 -8.63 -0.03
CA ARG A 184 13.95 -9.33 0.85
C ARG A 184 12.66 -8.56 1.07
N GLY A 185 12.75 -7.27 1.39
CA GLY A 185 11.56 -6.41 1.54
C GLY A 185 10.79 -6.23 0.22
N TYR A 186 11.50 -6.16 -0.90
CA TYR A 186 10.89 -6.08 -2.23
C TYR A 186 10.12 -7.37 -2.57
N VAL A 187 10.68 -8.55 -2.32
CA VAL A 187 9.98 -9.83 -2.51
C VAL A 187 8.77 -9.94 -1.59
N GLU A 188 8.89 -9.55 -0.31
CA GLU A 188 7.73 -9.54 0.58
C GLU A 188 6.59 -8.66 0.06
N MET A 189 6.90 -7.51 -0.53
CA MET A 189 5.91 -6.66 -1.18
C MET A 189 5.29 -7.33 -2.42
N LEU A 190 6.10 -7.93 -3.30
CA LEU A 190 5.59 -8.61 -4.50
C LEU A 190 4.70 -9.80 -4.15
N THR A 191 5.09 -10.63 -3.18
CA THR A 191 4.27 -11.76 -2.71
C THR A 191 2.97 -11.25 -2.09
N PHE A 192 3.01 -10.18 -1.31
CA PHE A 192 1.82 -9.57 -0.76
C PHE A 192 0.88 -9.03 -1.85
N ASP A 193 1.42 -8.30 -2.83
CA ASP A 193 0.68 -7.76 -3.97
C ASP A 193 0.01 -8.87 -4.79
N ALA A 194 0.67 -10.01 -4.97
CA ALA A 194 0.10 -11.18 -5.62
C ALA A 194 -1.12 -11.75 -4.86
N ILE A 195 -1.07 -11.73 -3.52
CA ILE A 195 -2.15 -12.23 -2.64
C ILE A 195 -3.34 -11.28 -2.58
N ILE A 196 -3.11 -9.97 -2.52
CA ILE A 196 -4.22 -8.99 -2.49
C ILE A 196 -4.73 -8.59 -3.87
N GLY A 197 -4.02 -8.99 -4.94
CA GLY A 197 -4.35 -8.63 -6.32
C GLY A 197 -4.08 -7.16 -6.62
N HIS A 198 -2.89 -6.65 -6.26
CA HIS A 198 -2.48 -5.27 -6.51
C HIS A 198 -1.66 -5.17 -7.80
N ASN A 199 -2.29 -4.71 -8.88
CA ASN A 199 -1.71 -4.65 -10.23
C ASN A 199 -1.17 -3.27 -10.63
N ASP A 200 -1.18 -2.28 -9.72
CA ASP A 200 -0.78 -0.88 -9.99
C ASP A 200 0.43 -0.45 -9.13
N ARG A 201 1.38 -1.38 -8.93
CA ARG A 201 2.61 -1.12 -8.15
C ARG A 201 3.63 -0.35 -8.99
N HIS A 202 3.37 0.95 -9.19
CA HIS A 202 4.28 1.85 -9.88
C HIS A 202 5.65 1.96 -9.18
N PRO A 203 6.75 2.18 -9.90
CA PRO A 203 8.07 2.48 -9.32
C PRO A 203 8.12 3.63 -8.27
N TYR A 204 7.15 4.54 -8.22
CA TYR A 204 7.05 5.57 -7.18
C TYR A 204 6.34 5.07 -5.90
N ASN A 205 5.68 3.90 -5.95
CA ASN A 205 4.90 3.31 -4.86
C ASN A 205 5.69 2.29 -4.04
N TRP A 206 7.01 2.29 -4.16
CA TRP A 206 7.95 1.56 -3.32
C TRP A 206 9.30 2.28 -3.29
N GLY A 207 10.18 1.89 -2.36
CA GLY A 207 11.52 2.47 -2.31
C GLY A 207 12.36 1.97 -1.13
N VAL A 208 13.52 2.58 -0.97
CA VAL A 208 14.50 2.28 0.06
C VAL A 208 14.68 3.50 0.95
N ILE A 209 14.59 3.31 2.26
CA ILE A 209 14.92 4.37 3.22
C ILE A 209 16.45 4.42 3.35
N VAL A 210 17.01 5.56 2.97
CA VAL A 210 18.45 5.83 2.99
C VAL A 210 18.76 6.85 4.09
N PRO A 211 19.56 6.48 5.10
CA PRO A 211 20.04 7.43 6.11
C PRO A 211 21.02 8.43 5.51
N LEU A 212 20.82 9.74 5.75
CA LEU A 212 21.73 10.80 5.31
C LEU A 212 23.11 10.70 6.00
N LYS A 213 23.16 10.11 7.19
CA LYS A 213 24.40 9.77 7.90
C LYS A 213 24.60 8.27 7.85
N LYS A 214 25.82 7.80 7.53
CA LYS A 214 26.21 6.38 7.46
C LYS A 214 26.12 5.60 8.79
N THR A 215 25.49 6.17 9.82
CA THR A 215 25.27 5.54 11.13
C THR A 215 24.21 4.43 11.11
N ARG A 216 23.39 4.37 10.06
CA ARG A 216 22.39 3.32 9.85
C ARG A 216 22.50 2.79 8.43
N LYS A 217 22.13 1.53 8.26
CA LYS A 217 22.11 0.86 6.97
C LYS A 217 20.79 1.13 6.24
N PRO A 218 20.80 1.31 4.90
CA PRO A 218 19.58 1.36 4.10
C PRO A 218 18.70 0.12 4.31
N HIS A 219 17.40 0.28 4.14
CA HIS A 219 16.45 -0.82 4.21
C HIS A 219 15.22 -0.51 3.36
N PHE A 220 14.53 -1.57 2.92
CA PHE A 220 13.29 -1.43 2.19
C PHE A 220 12.26 -0.63 3.01
N ALA A 221 11.61 0.33 2.38
CA ALA A 221 10.59 1.15 3.03
C ALA A 221 9.38 0.29 3.43
N PRO A 222 8.62 0.67 4.48
CA PRO A 222 7.32 0.05 4.72
C PRO A 222 6.46 0.16 3.46
N VAL A 223 5.76 -0.90 3.07
CA VAL A 223 4.86 -0.87 1.90
C VAL A 223 3.83 0.26 2.07
N PHE A 224 3.60 1.04 1.02
CA PHE A 224 2.67 2.16 1.02
C PHE A 224 1.96 2.28 -0.33
N ASP A 225 0.90 3.08 -0.40
CA ASP A 225 0.07 3.25 -1.60
C ASP A 225 -0.45 1.91 -2.16
N THR A 226 -1.41 1.32 -1.44
CA THR A 226 -1.94 -0.02 -1.72
C THR A 226 -3.42 0.01 -2.12
N ALA A 227 -3.98 1.19 -2.43
CA ALA A 227 -5.43 1.35 -2.60
C ALA A 227 -6.02 0.54 -3.77
N ARG A 228 -5.19 0.08 -4.70
CA ARG A 228 -5.61 -0.50 -5.99
C ARG A 228 -5.68 -2.03 -5.97
N ALA A 229 -6.26 -2.58 -4.91
CA ALA A 229 -6.48 -4.02 -4.75
C ALA A 229 -7.89 -4.31 -4.19
N LEU A 230 -8.24 -5.59 -4.03
CA LEU A 230 -9.45 -6.04 -3.32
C LEU A 230 -10.74 -5.31 -3.71
N PHE A 231 -11.03 -5.24 -5.01
CA PHE A 231 -12.33 -4.77 -5.53
C PHE A 231 -12.67 -3.32 -5.14
N TRP A 232 -11.66 -2.47 -4.93
CA TRP A 232 -11.80 -1.08 -4.47
C TRP A 232 -12.70 -0.20 -5.34
N ASN A 233 -12.91 -0.55 -6.62
CA ASN A 233 -13.61 0.26 -7.63
C ASN A 233 -14.83 -0.42 -8.26
N ILE A 234 -15.41 -1.44 -7.63
CA ILE A 234 -16.62 -2.09 -8.16
C ILE A 234 -17.84 -1.81 -7.27
N PRO A 235 -19.03 -1.64 -7.87
CA PRO A 235 -20.27 -1.47 -7.13
C PRO A 235 -20.72 -2.78 -6.43
N GLU A 236 -21.56 -2.69 -5.41
CA GLU A 236 -22.12 -3.83 -4.67
C GLU A 236 -22.86 -4.81 -5.58
N LYS A 237 -23.59 -4.31 -6.58
CA LYS A 237 -24.24 -5.19 -7.56
C LYS A 237 -23.23 -6.11 -8.25
N ARG A 238 -22.03 -5.61 -8.57
CA ARG A 238 -20.97 -6.40 -9.21
C ARG A 238 -20.30 -7.36 -8.20
N VAL A 239 -20.20 -6.97 -6.93
CA VAL A 239 -19.74 -7.86 -5.86
C VAL A 239 -20.63 -9.11 -5.78
N VAL A 240 -21.95 -8.93 -5.71
CA VAL A 240 -22.93 -10.03 -5.65
C VAL A 240 -22.81 -10.92 -6.89
N GLN A 241 -22.67 -10.32 -8.08
CA GLN A 241 -22.48 -11.06 -9.33
C GLN A 241 -21.22 -11.93 -9.29
N MET A 242 -20.08 -11.39 -8.86
CA MET A 242 -18.80 -12.12 -8.79
C MET A 242 -18.78 -13.23 -7.73
N LEU A 243 -19.65 -13.17 -6.72
CA LEU A 243 -19.82 -14.28 -5.78
C LEU A 243 -20.44 -15.51 -6.46
N THR A 244 -21.39 -15.31 -7.38
CA THR A 244 -22.11 -16.37 -8.09
C THR A 244 -21.51 -16.77 -9.43
N ASP A 245 -20.86 -15.85 -10.12
CA ASP A 245 -20.23 -16.06 -11.43
C ASP A 245 -18.73 -16.33 -11.26
N ASN A 246 -18.36 -17.60 -11.23
CA ASN A 246 -16.97 -18.01 -11.09
C ASN A 246 -16.10 -17.54 -12.27
N ARG A 247 -16.64 -17.36 -13.47
CA ARG A 247 -15.83 -16.94 -14.62
C ARG A 247 -15.32 -15.51 -14.42
N GLN A 248 -16.20 -14.58 -14.06
CA GLN A 248 -15.78 -13.19 -13.80
C GLN A 248 -14.80 -13.10 -12.63
N PHE A 249 -15.00 -13.91 -11.60
CA PHE A 249 -14.08 -13.99 -10.47
C PHE A 249 -12.70 -14.51 -10.88
N GLU A 250 -12.61 -15.64 -11.58
CA GLU A 250 -11.32 -16.17 -12.05
C GLU A 250 -10.63 -15.21 -13.03
N THR A 251 -11.37 -14.54 -13.92
CA THR A 251 -10.81 -13.49 -14.79
C THR A 251 -10.14 -12.37 -13.96
N TYR A 252 -10.77 -11.91 -12.89
CA TYR A 252 -10.15 -10.92 -11.99
C TYR A 252 -8.88 -11.47 -11.30
N ILE A 253 -8.83 -12.77 -11.00
CA ILE A 253 -7.64 -13.41 -10.44
C ILE A 253 -6.50 -13.40 -11.45
N ASP A 254 -6.77 -13.88 -12.67
CA ASP A 254 -5.78 -14.12 -13.71
C ASP A 254 -5.30 -12.82 -14.41
N GLU A 255 -6.13 -11.77 -14.51
CA GLU A 255 -5.75 -10.48 -15.13
C GLU A 255 -4.82 -9.60 -14.26
N CYS A 256 -4.52 -10.02 -13.04
CA CYS A 256 -3.60 -9.30 -12.15
C CYS A 256 -2.15 -9.60 -12.52
N ASN A 257 -1.54 -8.70 -13.30
CA ASN A 257 -0.15 -8.81 -13.73
C ASN A 257 0.83 -8.19 -12.71
N PRO A 258 2.08 -8.71 -12.63
CA PRO A 258 3.13 -8.12 -11.81
C PRO A 258 3.62 -6.79 -12.39
N PRO A 259 4.25 -5.93 -11.55
CA PRO A 259 4.80 -4.65 -12.01
C PRO A 259 6.15 -4.78 -12.75
N ILE A 260 6.67 -6.00 -12.90
CA ILE A 260 7.96 -6.32 -13.51
C ILE A 260 7.87 -7.68 -14.21
N GLY A 261 8.73 -7.91 -15.20
CA GLY A 261 8.87 -9.17 -15.91
C GLY A 261 10.00 -10.06 -15.38
N TRP A 262 10.46 -10.96 -16.25
CA TRP A 262 11.53 -11.92 -16.00
C TRP A 262 12.50 -11.96 -17.17
N ASP A 263 13.80 -12.10 -16.92
CA ASP A 263 14.78 -12.18 -18.00
C ASP A 263 14.48 -13.37 -18.93
N GLY A 264 14.48 -13.10 -20.24
CA GLY A 264 14.24 -14.12 -21.26
C GLY A 264 12.78 -14.61 -21.37
N LYS A 265 11.84 -14.11 -20.56
CA LYS A 265 10.40 -14.46 -20.65
C LYS A 265 9.52 -13.21 -20.74
N LYS A 266 8.67 -13.15 -21.75
CA LYS A 266 7.67 -12.08 -21.91
C LYS A 266 6.34 -12.48 -21.29
N GLY A 267 5.64 -11.53 -20.68
CA GLY A 267 4.28 -11.73 -20.19
C GLY A 267 4.16 -12.70 -19.02
N VAL A 268 5.19 -12.78 -18.17
CA VAL A 268 5.18 -13.63 -16.97
C VAL A 268 4.04 -13.19 -16.04
N ALA A 269 3.13 -14.14 -15.74
CA ALA A 269 2.01 -13.90 -14.85
C ALA A 269 2.50 -13.74 -13.39
N PHE A 270 1.68 -13.15 -12.53
CA PHE A 270 2.14 -12.77 -11.18
C PHE A 270 2.48 -14.00 -10.33
N PHE A 271 1.65 -15.05 -10.36
CA PHE A 271 1.95 -16.29 -9.66
C PHE A 271 3.18 -16.98 -10.26
N GLU A 272 3.37 -16.90 -11.59
CA GLU A 272 4.57 -17.43 -12.23
C GLU A 272 5.83 -16.71 -11.76
N LEU A 273 5.79 -15.39 -11.67
CA LEU A 273 6.89 -14.58 -11.14
C LEU A 273 7.29 -15.03 -9.74
N ILE A 274 6.33 -15.29 -8.84
CA ILE A 274 6.62 -15.76 -7.48
C ILE A 274 7.25 -17.16 -7.50
N GLY A 275 6.77 -18.07 -8.34
CA GLY A 275 7.37 -19.40 -8.51
C GLY A 275 8.81 -19.32 -9.03
N LEU A 276 9.07 -18.49 -10.03
CA LEU A 276 10.42 -18.28 -10.57
C LEU A 276 11.39 -17.69 -9.53
N ILE A 277 10.93 -16.72 -8.73
CA ILE A 277 11.74 -16.18 -7.61
C ILE A 277 12.04 -17.29 -6.59
N TRP A 278 11.04 -18.12 -6.27
CA TRP A 278 11.19 -19.22 -5.32
C TRP A 278 12.23 -20.26 -5.76
N ASP A 279 12.25 -20.59 -7.05
CA ASP A 279 13.14 -21.58 -7.64
C ASP A 279 14.57 -21.05 -7.80
N GLU A 280 14.73 -19.87 -8.41
CA GLU A 280 16.05 -19.32 -8.74
C GLU A 280 16.73 -18.58 -7.58
N PHE A 281 15.98 -18.12 -6.57
CA PHE A 281 16.52 -17.37 -5.43
C PHE A 281 16.19 -18.04 -4.08
N PRO A 282 16.79 -19.21 -3.74
CA PRO A 282 16.47 -19.96 -2.53
C PRO A 282 16.58 -19.16 -1.21
N PHE A 283 17.47 -18.17 -1.14
CA PHE A 283 17.65 -17.32 0.04
C PHE A 283 16.47 -16.36 0.32
N LEU A 284 15.50 -16.29 -0.60
CA LEU A 284 14.27 -15.48 -0.51
C LEU A 284 13.03 -16.33 -0.16
N ARG A 285 13.15 -17.65 -0.08
CA ARG A 285 12.02 -18.55 0.20
C ARG A 285 11.31 -18.23 1.51
N GLU A 286 12.05 -17.89 2.56
CA GLU A 286 11.46 -17.50 3.85
C GLU A 286 10.59 -16.24 3.75
N ASN A 287 10.95 -15.31 2.87
CA ASN A 287 10.17 -14.09 2.63
C ASN A 287 8.85 -14.39 1.92
N ILE A 288 8.81 -15.44 1.08
CA ILE A 288 7.59 -15.92 0.44
C ILE A 288 6.76 -16.77 1.42
N ASN A 289 7.39 -17.73 2.11
CA ASN A 289 6.77 -18.62 3.10
C ASN A 289 6.01 -17.88 4.20
N LYS A 290 6.49 -16.70 4.60
CA LYS A 290 5.82 -15.77 5.51
C LYS A 290 4.34 -15.56 5.19
N PHE A 291 3.97 -15.59 3.90
CA PHE A 291 2.61 -15.33 3.44
C PHE A 291 1.78 -16.60 3.20
N LEU A 292 2.35 -17.79 3.37
CA LEU A 292 1.70 -19.07 3.02
C LEU A 292 1.02 -19.77 4.21
N ASN A 293 0.99 -19.10 5.38
CA ASN A 293 0.33 -19.62 6.57
C ASN A 293 -1.20 -19.47 6.46
N ALA A 294 -1.91 -20.59 6.40
CA ALA A 294 -3.37 -20.63 6.31
C ALA A 294 -4.06 -20.03 7.55
N ASP A 295 -3.47 -20.13 8.74
CA ASP A 295 -4.05 -19.56 9.96
C ASP A 295 -4.12 -18.03 9.92
N THR A 296 -3.30 -17.40 9.06
CA THR A 296 -3.36 -15.96 8.85
C THR A 296 -4.67 -15.55 8.19
N LEU A 297 -5.25 -16.37 7.32
CA LEU A 297 -6.55 -16.10 6.69
C LEU A 297 -7.68 -16.07 7.72
N ASN A 298 -7.65 -16.97 8.71
CA ASN A 298 -8.62 -16.96 9.82
C ASN A 298 -8.53 -15.67 10.66
N LYS A 299 -7.31 -15.16 10.88
CA LYS A 299 -7.12 -13.86 11.55
C LYS A 299 -7.66 -12.70 10.72
N ILE A 300 -7.47 -12.74 9.41
CA ILE A 300 -7.97 -11.73 8.49
C ILE A 300 -9.50 -11.71 8.46
N GLU A 301 -10.14 -12.88 8.38
CA GLU A 301 -11.61 -13.01 8.41
C GLU A 301 -12.17 -12.35 9.68
N LYS A 302 -11.59 -12.68 10.83
CA LYS A 302 -11.98 -12.08 12.12
C LYS A 302 -11.82 -10.55 12.12
N ILE A 303 -10.73 -10.02 11.59
CA ILE A 303 -10.54 -8.55 11.48
C ILE A 303 -11.59 -7.93 10.55
N LEU A 304 -11.89 -8.56 9.41
CA LEU A 304 -12.90 -8.05 8.49
C LEU A 304 -14.27 -7.94 9.16
N ASP A 305 -14.65 -8.91 9.98
CA ASP A 305 -15.92 -8.86 10.71
C ASP A 305 -15.86 -7.90 11.91
N ASP A 306 -14.83 -7.97 12.76
CA ASP A 306 -14.73 -7.19 14.00
C ASP A 306 -14.48 -5.69 13.73
N GLU A 307 -13.63 -5.34 12.77
CA GLU A 307 -13.21 -3.95 12.52
C GLU A 307 -13.95 -3.30 11.33
N PHE A 308 -14.43 -4.10 10.38
CA PHE A 308 -15.04 -3.60 9.13
C PHE A 308 -16.47 -4.11 8.90
N GLY A 309 -17.04 -4.83 9.87
CA GLY A 309 -18.39 -5.39 9.81
C GLY A 309 -19.48 -4.36 9.51
N ASP A 310 -19.32 -3.17 10.09
CA ASP A 310 -20.21 -2.01 9.92
C ASP A 310 -19.80 -1.08 8.76
N LEU A 311 -18.61 -1.29 8.18
CA LEU A 311 -18.05 -0.43 7.13
C LEU A 311 -18.23 -1.02 5.73
N LEU A 312 -18.40 -2.33 5.61
CA LEU A 312 -18.60 -3.02 4.33
C LEU A 312 -19.87 -3.86 4.35
N SER A 313 -20.43 -4.13 3.18
CA SER A 313 -21.45 -5.16 3.05
C SER A 313 -20.89 -6.55 3.41
N HIS A 314 -21.78 -7.43 3.87
CA HIS A 314 -21.44 -8.83 4.11
C HIS A 314 -20.89 -9.51 2.85
N ASP A 315 -21.54 -9.30 1.70
CA ASP A 315 -21.14 -9.89 0.43
C ASP A 315 -19.74 -9.43 -0.02
N ARG A 316 -19.38 -8.16 0.21
CA ARG A 316 -18.04 -7.68 -0.11
C ARG A 316 -16.97 -8.32 0.77
N ARG A 317 -17.22 -8.46 2.08
CA ARG A 317 -16.30 -9.18 2.96
C ARG A 317 -16.11 -10.63 2.51
N LYS A 318 -17.21 -11.29 2.15
CA LYS A 318 -17.19 -12.65 1.60
C LYS A 318 -16.39 -12.75 0.29
N LEU A 319 -16.56 -11.80 -0.63
CA LEU A 319 -15.82 -11.77 -1.89
C LEU A 319 -14.32 -11.50 -1.67
N ILE A 320 -13.97 -10.62 -0.74
CA ILE A 320 -12.58 -10.37 -0.33
C ILE A 320 -11.95 -11.67 0.20
N MET A 321 -12.63 -12.37 1.12
CA MET A 321 -12.11 -13.64 1.64
C MET A 321 -11.99 -14.71 0.54
N LYS A 322 -13.00 -14.86 -0.33
CA LYS A 322 -12.93 -15.76 -1.50
C LYS A 322 -11.68 -15.46 -2.36
N CYS A 323 -11.40 -14.19 -2.62
CA CYS A 323 -10.23 -13.73 -3.37
C CYS A 323 -8.91 -14.09 -2.67
N LEU A 324 -8.77 -13.76 -1.39
CA LEU A 324 -7.56 -14.05 -0.61
C LEU A 324 -7.27 -15.55 -0.55
N HIS A 325 -8.29 -16.38 -0.31
CA HIS A 325 -8.15 -17.84 -0.32
C HIS A 325 -7.68 -18.35 -1.68
N GLN A 326 -8.33 -17.93 -2.77
CA GLN A 326 -7.97 -18.39 -4.12
C GLN A 326 -6.55 -17.97 -4.49
N ARG A 327 -6.15 -16.72 -4.25
CA ARG A 327 -4.79 -16.23 -4.53
C ARG A 327 -3.74 -16.93 -3.69
N HIS A 328 -4.04 -17.19 -2.41
CA HIS A 328 -3.14 -17.93 -1.54
C HIS A 328 -2.92 -19.38 -2.01
N ILE A 329 -3.95 -20.05 -2.54
CA ILE A 329 -3.83 -21.36 -3.20
C ILE A 329 -2.93 -21.25 -4.44
N ARG A 330 -3.21 -20.29 -5.35
CA ARG A 330 -2.40 -20.11 -6.57
C ARG A 330 -0.93 -19.83 -6.29
N VAL A 331 -0.62 -19.04 -5.26
CA VAL A 331 0.78 -18.80 -4.84
C VAL A 331 1.41 -20.09 -4.31
N LYS A 332 0.68 -20.88 -3.48
CA LYS A 332 1.19 -22.17 -2.99
C LYS A 332 1.47 -23.16 -4.12
N ASP A 333 0.57 -23.24 -5.09
CA ASP A 333 0.75 -24.12 -6.25
C ASP A 333 2.00 -23.71 -7.03
N ALA A 334 2.16 -22.42 -7.29
CA ALA A 334 3.32 -21.90 -8.01
C ALA A 334 4.68 -22.18 -7.34
N VAL A 335 4.73 -22.33 -6.01
CA VAL A 335 5.99 -22.56 -5.27
C VAL A 335 6.25 -24.03 -4.89
N TYR A 336 5.20 -24.83 -4.68
CA TYR A 336 5.35 -26.22 -4.20
C TYR A 336 5.13 -27.27 -5.27
N ASN A 337 4.29 -26.98 -6.27
CA ASN A 337 3.94 -27.95 -7.30
C ASN A 337 4.68 -27.69 -8.61
N GLY A 338 5.48 -26.61 -8.68
CA GLY A 338 6.03 -26.10 -9.93
C GLY A 338 4.91 -25.60 -10.86
N MET A 339 5.29 -24.96 -11.96
CA MET A 339 4.36 -24.71 -13.08
C MET A 339 4.57 -25.70 -14.20
#